data_AF-A0A7D8YZI7-F1
#
_entry.id   AF-A0A7D8YZI7-F1
#
_cell.length_a   1.000
_cell.length_b   1.000
_cell.length_c   1.000
_cell.angle_alpha   90.00
_cell.angle_beta   90.00
_cell.angle_gamma   90.00
#
_symmetry.space_group_name_H-M   'P 1'
#
loop_
_entity.id
_entity.type
_entity.pdbx_description
1 polymer ?
#
loop_
_entity_poly.entity_id
_entity_poly.type
_entity_poly.pdbx_seq_one_letter_code
_entity_poly.pdbx_strand_id
1 'polypeptide(L)'
;MSQVEIARWFGSDATPKAVSNVVGQIIKPYIQKVASVIESGGDPKDIPCSEFTWVRKGTNEIARYYGADANRKSITNVFTRLIRPDVKLLNDTLDAGGNPKSIDFQRFSFSEIDQYFGNTSTKLGIRTYFQRNINPNAKALSEAREQGKDTTSVIMVENVRDGKPGKG
;
A
#
# COMPACT_ATOMS: atom_id res chain seq x y z
N MET A 1 -4.87 -40.43 11.68
CA MET A 1 -5.93 -40.02 10.74
C MET A 1 -5.34 -39.89 9.36
N SER A 2 -5.87 -40.61 8.38
CA SER A 2 -5.33 -40.63 7.01
C SER A 2 -5.75 -39.39 6.21
N GLN A 3 -4.94 -39.00 5.21
CA GLN A 3 -5.30 -37.88 4.32
C GLN A 3 -6.57 -38.17 3.51
N VAL A 4 -6.87 -39.45 3.27
CA VAL A 4 -8.09 -39.91 2.60
C VAL A 4 -9.32 -39.67 3.48
N GLU A 5 -9.23 -39.97 4.77
CA GLU A 5 -10.32 -39.66 5.72
C GLU A 5 -10.56 -38.16 5.84
N ILE A 6 -9.50 -37.36 5.94
CA ILE A 6 -9.62 -35.90 6.00
C ILE A 6 -10.27 -35.36 4.73
N ALA A 7 -9.83 -35.80 3.55
CA ALA A 7 -10.40 -35.37 2.27
C ALA A 7 -11.90 -35.67 2.16
N ARG A 8 -12.36 -36.81 2.69
CA ARG A 8 -13.79 -37.19 2.69
C ARG A 8 -14.67 -36.18 3.44
N TRP A 9 -14.16 -35.54 4.49
CA TRP A 9 -14.93 -34.52 5.23
C TRP A 9 -15.20 -33.25 4.42
N PHE A 10 -14.40 -33.00 3.38
CA PHE A 10 -14.58 -31.89 2.45
C PHE A 10 -15.32 -32.29 1.16
N GLY A 11 -15.88 -33.51 1.10
CA GLY A 11 -16.62 -33.99 -0.07
C GLY A 11 -15.77 -34.02 -1.34
N SER A 12 -16.31 -33.50 -2.45
CA SER A 12 -15.62 -33.40 -3.74
C SER A 12 -14.62 -32.24 -3.83
N ASP A 13 -14.64 -31.31 -2.87
CA ASP A 13 -13.88 -30.05 -2.96
C ASP A 13 -12.42 -30.19 -2.55
N ALA A 14 -12.03 -31.31 -1.92
CA ALA A 14 -10.64 -31.60 -1.59
C ALA A 14 -10.24 -33.02 -1.98
N THR A 15 -9.10 -33.14 -2.66
CA THR A 15 -8.48 -34.43 -2.93
C THR A 15 -7.54 -34.84 -1.80
N PRO A 16 -7.30 -36.15 -1.57
CA PRO A 16 -6.28 -36.61 -0.61
C PRO A 16 -4.90 -36.03 -0.90
N LYS A 17 -4.58 -35.80 -2.19
CA LYS A 17 -3.32 -35.16 -2.59
C LYS A 17 -3.27 -33.69 -2.17
N ALA A 18 -4.35 -32.94 -2.31
CA ALA A 18 -4.43 -31.56 -1.85
C ALA A 18 -4.24 -31.47 -0.32
N VAL A 19 -4.89 -32.36 0.44
CA VAL A 19 -4.70 -32.47 1.89
C VAL A 19 -3.25 -32.81 2.22
N SER A 20 -2.65 -33.78 1.55
CA SER A 20 -1.24 -34.14 1.72
C SER A 20 -0.30 -32.95 1.46
N ASN A 21 -0.59 -32.14 0.43
CA ASN A 21 0.20 -30.97 0.11
C ASN A 21 0.11 -29.90 1.21
N VAL A 22 -1.08 -29.62 1.74
CA VAL A 22 -1.26 -28.66 2.86
C VAL A 22 -0.52 -29.15 4.11
N VAL A 23 -0.67 -30.43 4.46
CA VAL A 23 0.02 -31.02 5.61
C VAL A 23 1.53 -30.91 5.45
N GLY A 24 2.06 -31.29 4.29
CA GLY A 24 3.51 -31.34 4.05
C GLY A 24 4.15 -29.96 3.87
N GLN A 25 3.52 -29.06 3.13
CA GLN A 25 4.10 -27.77 2.79
C GLN A 25 3.90 -26.73 3.87
N ILE A 26 2.95 -26.92 4.78
CA ILE A 26 2.49 -25.83 5.60
C ILE A 26 2.27 -26.19 7.07
N ILE A 27 1.55 -27.27 7.36
CA ILE A 27 1.37 -27.71 8.76
C ILE A 27 2.68 -28.24 9.35
N LYS A 28 3.41 -29.08 8.60
CA LYS A 28 4.66 -29.68 9.09
C LYS A 28 5.76 -28.64 9.39
N PRO A 29 6.06 -27.66 8.51
CA PRO A 29 7.03 -26.61 8.83
C PRO A 29 6.61 -25.74 10.02
N TYR A 30 5.31 -25.48 10.17
CA TYR A 30 4.77 -24.75 11.33
C TYR A 30 5.10 -25.48 12.64
N ILE A 31 4.75 -26.76 12.72
CA ILE A 31 5.00 -27.59 13.91
C ILE A 31 6.50 -27.68 14.22
N GLN A 32 7.34 -27.86 13.20
CA GLN A 32 8.80 -27.91 13.37
C GLN A 32 9.36 -26.60 13.94
N LYS A 33 8.84 -25.45 13.50
CA LYS A 33 9.26 -24.15 14.03
C LYS A 33 8.83 -23.98 15.47
N VAL A 34 7.58 -24.31 15.80
CA VAL A 34 7.08 -24.28 17.18
C VAL A 34 7.95 -25.16 18.08
N ALA A 35 8.24 -26.39 17.65
CA ALA A 35 9.12 -27.29 18.39
C ALA A 35 10.51 -26.68 18.62
N SER A 36 11.13 -26.09 17.59
CA SER A 36 12.46 -25.45 17.74
C SER A 36 12.47 -24.29 18.73
N VAL A 37 11.39 -23.51 18.81
CA VAL A 37 11.27 -22.38 19.75
C VAL A 37 11.15 -22.90 21.19
N ILE A 38 10.33 -23.92 21.40
CA ILE A 38 10.21 -24.61 22.69
C ILE A 38 11.55 -25.19 23.12
N GLU A 39 12.28 -25.86 22.21
CA GLU A 39 13.60 -26.44 22.49
C GLU A 39 14.63 -25.37 22.86
N SER A 40 14.54 -24.18 22.28
CA SER A 40 15.37 -23.02 22.64
C SER A 40 14.93 -22.28 23.90
N GLY A 41 13.88 -22.74 24.59
CA GLY A 41 13.32 -22.10 25.79
C GLY A 41 12.50 -20.82 25.52
N GLY A 42 12.11 -20.58 24.27
CA GLY A 42 11.25 -19.46 23.88
C GLY A 42 9.76 -19.79 23.98
N ASP A 43 8.92 -18.77 23.93
CA ASP A 43 7.46 -18.93 23.90
C ASP A 43 6.97 -18.99 22.44
N PRO A 44 6.27 -20.06 22.01
CA PRO A 44 5.71 -20.16 20.66
C PRO A 44 4.82 -18.99 20.24
N LYS A 45 4.20 -18.27 21.19
CA LYS A 45 3.38 -17.09 20.88
C LYS A 45 4.20 -15.95 20.28
N ASP A 46 5.51 -15.94 20.50
CA ASP A 46 6.41 -14.89 20.03
C ASP A 46 6.88 -15.13 18.58
N ILE A 47 6.47 -16.25 17.95
CA ILE A 47 6.78 -16.51 16.54
C ILE A 47 5.98 -15.55 15.65
N PRO A 48 6.64 -14.67 14.86
CA PRO A 48 5.92 -13.72 14.02
C PRO A 48 5.09 -14.44 12.95
N CYS A 49 3.83 -14.04 12.76
CA CYS A 49 2.95 -14.62 11.74
C CYS A 49 3.54 -14.58 10.30
N SER A 50 4.45 -13.64 10.03
CA SER A 50 5.17 -13.52 8.76
C SER A 50 6.14 -14.66 8.47
N GLU A 51 6.54 -15.45 9.48
CA GLU A 51 7.38 -16.64 9.29
C GLU A 51 6.60 -17.82 8.71
N PHE A 52 5.26 -17.77 8.72
CA PHE A 52 4.43 -18.84 8.21
C PHE A 52 4.05 -18.61 6.72
N THR A 53 4.33 -19.61 5.89
CA THR A 53 4.36 -19.53 4.42
C THR A 53 2.99 -19.33 3.76
N TRP A 54 1.88 -19.49 4.48
CA TRP A 54 0.53 -19.11 4.01
C TRP A 54 0.46 -17.64 3.58
N VAL A 55 1.30 -16.78 4.16
CA VAL A 55 1.37 -15.33 3.87
C VAL A 55 2.24 -15.02 2.64
N ARG A 56 3.09 -15.97 2.18
CA ARG A 56 4.09 -15.71 1.12
C ARG A 56 3.60 -15.92 -0.32
N LYS A 57 2.42 -16.53 -0.54
CA LYS A 57 1.94 -16.80 -1.91
C LYS A 57 1.31 -15.60 -2.63
N GLY A 58 0.91 -14.56 -1.89
CA GLY A 58 0.11 -13.45 -2.44
C GLY A 58 0.72 -12.78 -3.68
N THR A 59 2.00 -12.39 -3.66
CA THR A 59 2.57 -11.62 -4.78
C THR A 59 2.78 -12.43 -6.07
N ASN A 60 3.00 -13.75 -5.96
CA ASN A 60 3.14 -14.63 -7.12
C ASN A 60 1.79 -14.90 -7.77
N GLU A 61 0.76 -15.10 -6.96
CA GLU A 61 -0.60 -15.33 -7.41
C GLU A 61 -1.19 -14.05 -8.03
N ILE A 62 -0.98 -12.90 -7.40
CA ILE A 62 -1.36 -11.60 -7.94
C ILE A 62 -0.69 -11.36 -9.30
N ALA A 63 0.61 -11.63 -9.44
CA ALA A 63 1.30 -11.46 -10.71
C ALA A 63 0.68 -12.30 -11.85
N ARG A 64 0.12 -13.48 -11.56
CA ARG A 64 -0.56 -14.30 -12.59
C ARG A 64 -1.81 -13.62 -13.16
N TYR A 65 -2.54 -12.85 -12.35
CA TYR A 65 -3.73 -12.14 -12.82
C TYR A 65 -3.40 -10.95 -13.75
N TYR A 66 -2.19 -10.40 -13.64
CA TYR A 66 -1.71 -9.31 -14.50
C TYR A 66 -0.97 -9.81 -15.76
N GLY A 67 -0.83 -11.12 -15.96
CA GLY A 67 -0.18 -11.67 -17.15
C GLY A 67 1.29 -11.25 -17.30
N ALA A 68 1.68 -10.84 -18.51
CA ALA A 68 3.06 -10.43 -18.80
C ALA A 68 3.41 -9.02 -18.30
N ASP A 69 2.40 -8.20 -17.96
CA ASP A 69 2.58 -6.78 -17.62
C ASP A 69 3.08 -6.56 -16.19
N ALA A 70 2.98 -7.58 -15.33
CA ALA A 70 3.54 -7.53 -13.99
C ALA A 70 4.20 -8.85 -13.60
N ASN A 71 5.26 -8.75 -12.81
CA ASN A 71 5.95 -9.90 -12.25
C ASN A 71 5.97 -9.81 -10.72
N ARG A 72 6.33 -10.92 -10.07
CA ARG A 72 6.42 -10.99 -8.61
C ARG A 72 7.19 -9.82 -8.00
N LYS A 73 8.32 -9.41 -8.63
CA LYS A 73 9.18 -8.34 -8.13
C LYS A 73 8.50 -6.98 -8.24
N SER A 74 7.83 -6.67 -9.35
CA SER A 74 7.09 -5.42 -9.49
C SER A 74 5.93 -5.32 -8.49
N ILE A 75 5.15 -6.39 -8.31
CA ILE A 75 4.09 -6.45 -7.29
C ILE A 75 4.67 -6.29 -5.88
N THR A 76 5.76 -7.00 -5.56
CA THR A 76 6.43 -6.87 -4.25
C THR A 76 6.91 -5.45 -3.99
N ASN A 77 7.43 -4.77 -5.01
CA ASN A 77 7.87 -3.38 -4.91
C ASN A 77 6.70 -2.44 -4.61
N VAL A 78 5.54 -2.63 -5.26
CA VAL A 78 4.32 -1.85 -4.97
C VAL A 78 3.91 -2.01 -3.51
N PHE A 79 3.80 -3.26 -3.02
CA PHE A 79 3.45 -3.52 -1.63
C PHE A 79 4.44 -2.90 -0.65
N THR A 80 5.74 -3.01 -0.95
CA THR A 80 6.79 -2.56 -0.04
C THR A 80 6.95 -1.04 -0.02
N ARG A 81 6.84 -0.39 -1.18
CA ARG A 81 7.15 1.04 -1.33
C ARG A 81 5.94 1.95 -1.19
N LEU A 82 4.73 1.45 -1.48
CA LEU A 82 3.52 2.25 -1.48
C LEU A 82 2.60 1.81 -0.35
N ILE A 83 2.20 0.54 -0.34
CA ILE A 83 1.16 0.07 0.58
C ILE A 83 1.65 0.01 2.03
N ARG A 84 2.84 -0.55 2.28
CA ARG A 84 3.37 -0.67 3.66
C ARG A 84 3.59 0.68 4.35
N PRO A 85 4.20 1.69 3.71
CA PRO A 85 4.29 3.03 4.30
C PRO A 85 2.92 3.64 4.61
N ASP A 86 1.95 3.51 3.69
CA ASP A 86 0.58 4.01 3.90
C ASP A 86 -0.06 3.34 5.14
N VAL A 87 0.05 2.01 5.24
CA VAL A 87 -0.46 1.24 6.40
C VAL A 87 0.25 1.62 7.70
N LYS A 88 1.57 1.84 7.65
CA LYS A 88 2.32 2.31 8.82
C LYS A 88 1.82 3.67 9.27
N LEU A 89 1.64 4.62 8.35
CA LEU A 89 1.15 5.95 8.65
C LEU A 89 -0.26 5.94 9.25
N LEU A 90 -1.14 5.06 8.76
CA LEU A 90 -2.47 4.82 9.34
C LEU A 90 -2.37 4.36 10.80
N ASN A 91 -1.54 3.35 11.06
CA ASN A 91 -1.37 2.80 12.41
C ASN A 91 -0.73 3.82 13.35
N ASP A 92 0.34 4.49 12.94
CA ASP A 92 1.02 5.52 13.73
C ASP A 92 0.04 6.67 14.08
N THR A 93 -0.90 7.00 13.18
CA THR A 93 -1.96 8.00 13.44
C THR A 93 -2.98 7.51 14.46
N LEU A 94 -3.40 6.24 14.38
CA LEU A 94 -4.29 5.64 15.38
C LEU A 94 -3.64 5.60 16.76
N ASP A 95 -2.38 5.20 16.82
CA ASP A 95 -1.62 5.09 18.08
C ASP A 95 -1.44 6.46 18.75
N ALA A 96 -1.33 7.53 17.95
CA ALA A 96 -1.31 8.91 18.44
C ALA A 96 -2.70 9.47 18.80
N GLY A 97 -3.78 8.68 18.68
CA GLY A 97 -5.15 9.09 18.94
C GLY A 97 -5.77 9.98 17.84
N GLY A 98 -5.14 10.05 16.67
CA GLY A 98 -5.63 10.79 15.51
C GLY A 98 -6.70 10.03 14.71
N ASN A 99 -7.36 10.75 13.80
CA ASN A 99 -8.34 10.17 12.87
C ASN A 99 -7.65 9.79 11.55
N PRO A 100 -7.53 8.51 11.17
CA PRO A 100 -6.84 8.13 9.94
C PRO A 100 -7.46 8.68 8.65
N LYS A 101 -8.75 9.08 8.70
CA LYS A 101 -9.40 9.75 7.55
C LYS A 101 -8.82 11.13 7.24
N SER A 102 -8.06 11.74 8.15
CA SER A 102 -7.40 13.02 7.92
C SER A 102 -6.02 12.89 7.26
N ILE A 103 -5.57 11.67 6.96
CA ILE A 103 -4.27 11.43 6.33
C ILE A 103 -4.38 11.66 4.81
N ASP A 104 -3.50 12.52 4.28
CA ASP A 104 -3.33 12.72 2.85
C ASP A 104 -2.15 11.88 2.34
N PHE A 105 -2.46 10.79 1.63
CA PHE A 105 -1.45 9.95 0.96
C PHE A 105 -0.99 10.63 -0.33
N GLN A 106 -0.13 11.65 -0.21
CA GLN A 106 0.42 12.33 -1.38
C GLN A 106 1.34 11.38 -2.17
N ARG A 107 0.83 10.89 -3.32
CA ARG A 107 1.53 9.98 -4.23
C ARG A 107 2.28 10.67 -5.36
N PHE A 108 2.15 11.98 -5.50
CA PHE A 108 2.89 12.76 -6.48
C PHE A 108 4.23 13.17 -5.89
N SER A 109 5.33 12.61 -6.39
CA SER A 109 6.63 13.15 -6.05
C SER A 109 6.88 14.39 -6.90
N PHE A 110 7.08 15.55 -6.25
CA PHE A 110 7.49 16.76 -6.98
C PHE A 110 8.80 16.57 -7.77
N SER A 111 9.57 15.52 -7.46
CA SER A 111 10.75 15.10 -8.22
C SER A 111 10.44 14.51 -9.60
N GLU A 112 9.33 13.80 -9.77
CA GLU A 112 8.91 13.32 -11.11
C GLU A 112 8.39 14.47 -11.95
N ILE A 113 7.67 15.41 -11.33
CA ILE A 113 7.19 16.62 -11.99
C ILE A 113 8.39 17.48 -12.46
N ASP A 114 9.41 17.64 -11.62
CA ASP A 114 10.65 18.38 -11.92
C ASP A 114 11.31 17.93 -13.24
N GLN A 115 11.28 16.63 -13.54
CA GLN A 115 11.85 16.08 -14.77
C GLN A 115 11.15 16.60 -16.04
N TYR A 116 9.86 16.92 -15.96
CA TYR A 116 9.10 17.46 -17.09
C TYR A 116 9.27 18.97 -17.27
N PHE A 117 9.74 19.70 -16.25
CA PHE A 117 10.00 21.14 -16.32
C PHE A 117 11.42 21.49 -16.79
N GLY A 118 12.24 20.49 -17.14
CA GLY A 118 13.50 20.69 -17.87
C GLY A 118 14.50 21.60 -17.17
N ASN A 119 14.62 21.52 -15.84
CA ASN A 119 15.47 22.37 -14.98
C ASN A 119 15.08 23.86 -14.88
N THR A 120 13.95 24.28 -15.46
CA THR A 120 13.48 25.68 -15.37
C THR A 120 12.78 25.99 -14.04
N SER A 121 12.43 24.96 -13.29
CA SER A 121 11.82 25.04 -11.97
C SER A 121 12.58 24.13 -11.02
N THR A 122 12.61 24.46 -9.73
CA THR A 122 13.14 23.57 -8.70
C THR A 122 11.99 22.77 -8.09
N LYS A 123 12.26 21.57 -7.58
CA LYS A 123 11.31 20.81 -6.74
C LYS A 123 10.60 21.68 -5.69
N LEU A 124 11.34 22.57 -5.02
CA LEU A 124 10.78 23.49 -4.02
C LEU A 124 9.88 24.56 -4.67
N GLY A 125 10.27 25.10 -5.83
CA GLY A 125 9.47 26.02 -6.62
C GLY A 125 8.14 25.41 -7.07
N ILE A 126 8.17 24.18 -7.59
CA ILE A 126 6.97 23.43 -8.01
C ILE A 126 6.06 23.20 -6.79
N ARG A 127 6.61 22.72 -5.67
CA ARG A 127 5.84 22.54 -4.43
C ARG A 127 5.20 23.84 -3.95
N THR A 128 5.95 24.94 -3.97
CA THR A 128 5.47 26.26 -3.55
C THR A 128 4.35 26.76 -4.46
N TYR A 129 4.46 26.51 -5.77
CA TYR A 129 3.42 26.83 -6.73
C TYR A 129 2.11 26.08 -6.45
N PHE A 130 2.19 24.75 -6.26
CA PHE A 130 1.02 23.94 -5.89
C PHE A 130 0.38 24.43 -4.59
N GLN A 131 1.18 24.70 -3.56
CA GLN A 131 0.69 25.18 -2.27
C GLN A 131 0.01 26.55 -2.34
N ARG A 132 0.52 27.48 -3.15
CA ARG A 132 0.01 28.85 -3.22
C ARG A 132 -1.14 29.02 -4.21
N ASN A 133 -1.11 28.30 -5.32
CA ASN A 133 -1.96 28.60 -6.47
C ASN A 133 -2.95 27.48 -6.80
N ILE A 134 -2.61 26.22 -6.51
CA ILE A 134 -3.47 25.08 -6.89
C ILE A 134 -4.29 24.59 -5.70
N ASN A 135 -3.64 24.32 -4.57
CA ASN A 135 -4.30 23.75 -3.39
C ASN A 135 -5.42 24.64 -2.83
N PRO A 136 -5.27 25.98 -2.75
CA PRO A 136 -6.36 26.83 -2.27
C PRO A 136 -7.59 26.78 -3.20
N ASN A 137 -7.38 26.73 -4.51
CA ASN A 137 -8.46 26.64 -5.50
C ASN A 137 -9.15 25.28 -5.46
N ALA A 138 -8.38 24.19 -5.35
CA ALA A 138 -8.93 22.84 -5.18
C ALA A 138 -9.77 22.73 -3.90
N LYS A 139 -9.32 23.34 -2.79
CA LYS A 139 -10.07 23.41 -1.53
C LYS A 139 -11.37 24.20 -1.70
N ALA A 140 -11.31 25.39 -2.30
CA ALA A 140 -12.49 26.23 -2.52
C ALA A 140 -13.56 25.52 -3.38
N LEU A 141 -13.14 24.78 -4.42
CA LEU A 141 -14.03 23.97 -5.24
C LEU A 141 -14.67 22.82 -4.44
N SER A 142 -13.88 22.14 -3.60
CA SER A 142 -14.40 21.06 -2.73
C SER A 142 -15.44 21.58 -1.75
N GLU A 143 -15.16 22.70 -1.08
CA GLU A 143 -16.08 23.33 -0.14
C GLU A 143 -17.37 23.82 -0.83
N ALA A 144 -17.27 24.40 -2.02
CA ALA A 144 -18.44 24.79 -2.80
C ALA A 144 -19.31 23.59 -3.17
N ARG A 145 -18.71 22.48 -3.59
CA ARG A 145 -19.42 21.24 -3.90
C ARG A 145 -20.11 20.65 -2.66
N GLU A 146 -19.44 20.62 -1.51
CA GLU A 146 -20.02 20.14 -0.25
C GLU A 146 -21.21 20.99 0.19
N GLN A 147 -21.19 22.28 -0.12
CA GLN A 147 -22.28 23.22 0.14
C GLN A 147 -23.39 23.19 -0.92
N GLY A 148 -23.28 22.32 -1.94
CA GLY A 148 -24.23 22.24 -3.05
C GLY A 148 -24.22 23.46 -3.98
N LYS A 149 -23.16 24.27 -3.94
CA LYS A 149 -22.99 25.44 -4.80
C LYS A 149 -22.43 25.04 -6.17
N ASP A 150 -22.78 25.82 -7.19
CA ASP A 150 -22.19 25.66 -8.52
C ASP A 150 -20.70 26.04 -8.49
N THR A 151 -19.85 25.06 -8.74
CA THR A 151 -18.40 25.20 -8.74
C THR A 151 -17.89 26.13 -9.84
N THR A 152 -18.65 26.39 -10.90
CA THR A 152 -18.26 27.33 -11.96
C THR A 152 -18.28 28.80 -11.51
N SER A 153 -18.96 29.09 -10.40
CA SER A 153 -19.04 30.42 -9.79
C SER A 153 -17.96 30.70 -8.74
N VAL A 154 -17.10 29.71 -8.44
CA VAL A 154 -16.05 29.83 -7.44
C VAL A 154 -14.93 30.74 -7.95
N ILE A 155 -14.73 31.87 -7.27
CA ILE A 155 -13.60 32.76 -7.54
C ILE A 155 -12.31 32.06 -7.08
N MET A 156 -11.51 31.65 -8.04
CA MET A 156 -10.18 31.10 -7.80
C MET A 156 -9.18 32.22 -7.51
N VAL A 157 -8.16 31.95 -6.70
CA VAL A 157 -7.08 32.91 -6.43
C VAL A 157 -6.30 33.13 -7.73
N GLU A 158 -6.52 34.27 -8.39
CA GLU A 158 -5.67 34.76 -9.47
C GLU A 158 -4.47 35.51 -8.89
N ASN A 159 -3.31 34.87 -8.90
CA ASN A 159 -2.00 35.53 -8.78
C ASN A 159 -0.93 34.67 -9.48
N VAL A 160 -1.21 34.31 -10.74
CA VAL A 160 -0.14 33.94 -11.66
C VAL A 160 0.64 35.23 -11.89
N ARG A 161 1.77 35.42 -11.18
CA ARG A 161 2.66 36.57 -11.44
C ARG A 161 2.90 36.64 -12.94
N ASP A 162 2.64 37.79 -13.56
CA ASP A 162 3.17 38.11 -14.89
C ASP A 162 4.63 37.67 -14.90
N GLY A 163 5.01 36.82 -15.86
CA GLY A 163 6.30 36.17 -15.96
C GLY A 163 7.44 37.15 -16.14
N LYS A 164 7.74 37.97 -15.12
CA LYS A 164 8.96 38.73 -15.06
C LYS A 164 10.08 37.72 -14.82
N PRO A 165 11.11 37.71 -15.69
CA PRO A 165 12.22 36.78 -15.56
C PRO A 165 12.82 36.93 -14.15
N GLY A 166 12.98 35.80 -13.47
CA GLY A 166 13.69 35.75 -12.19
C GLY A 166 15.09 36.35 -12.38
N LYS A 167 15.51 37.19 -11.44
CA LYS A 167 16.89 37.69 -11.44
C LYS A 167 17.83 36.49 -11.35
N GLY A 168 18.73 36.39 -12.33
CA GLY A 168 19.84 35.43 -12.35
C GLY A 168 20.86 35.69 -11.25
#